data_AF-A0A4P7XZX9-F1
#
_entry.id   AF-A0A4P7XZX9-F1
#
_cell.length_a   1.000
_cell.length_b   1.000
_cell.length_c   1.000
_cell.angle_alpha   90.00
_cell.angle_beta   90.00
_cell.angle_gamma   90.00
#
_symmetry.space_group_name_H-M   'P 1'
#
loop_
_entity.id
_entity.type
_entity.pdbx_description
1 polymer ?
#
loop_
_entity_poly.entity_id
_entity_poly.type
_entity_poly.pdbx_seq_one_letter_code
_entity_poly.pdbx_strand_id
1 'polypeptide(L)' 'MPIQEKTTVFVFNACHADKAAAASANALHSLEVEYPMTLNDLSLLCESVAKALDVPGGVKYEITTEPVVNGEYD' A
#
# COMPACT_ATOMS: atom_id res chain seq x y z
N MET A 1 24.08 8.97 -9.02
CA MET A 1 23.12 9.32 -7.95
C MET A 1 22.44 8.03 -7.52
N PRO A 2 22.29 7.72 -6.22
CA PRO A 2 21.45 6.60 -5.83
C PRO A 2 20.03 6.90 -6.31
N ILE A 3 19.44 5.99 -7.09
CA ILE A 3 18.02 6.02 -7.36
C ILE A 3 17.37 5.75 -6.01
N GLN A 4 16.72 6.75 -5.43
CA GLN A 4 15.90 6.52 -4.26
C GLN A 4 14.68 5.75 -4.72
N GLU A 5 14.38 4.61 -4.11
CA GLU A 5 13.21 3.80 -4.45
C GLU A 5 12.13 4.10 -3.43
N LYS A 6 10.92 4.40 -3.89
CA LYS A 6 9.76 4.60 -3.04
C LYS A 6 8.89 3.38 -3.15
N THR A 7 8.74 2.68 -2.03
CA THR A 7 7.82 1.56 -1.93
C THR A 7 6.50 2.05 -1.34
N THR A 8 5.40 1.72 -2.01
CA THR A 8 4.04 2.04 -1.58
C THR A 8 3.26 0.74 -1.44
N VAL A 9 2.61 0.57 -0.29
CA VAL A 9 1.69 -0.53 0.00
C VAL A 9 0.28 -0.02 -0.17
N PHE A 10 -0.43 -0.55 -1.15
CA PHE A 10 -1.86 -0.33 -1.34
C PHE A 10 -2.64 -1.39 -0.58
N VAL A 11 -3.62 -1.00 0.23
CA VAL A 11 -4.48 -1.88 1.02
C VAL A 11 -5.94 -1.60 0.69
N PHE A 12 -6.72 -2.66 0.45
CA PHE A 12 -8.13 -2.55 0.10
C PHE A 12 -8.92 -3.77 0.60
N ASN A 13 -10.24 -3.63 0.78
CA ASN A 13 -11.09 -4.73 1.21
C ASN A 13 -11.04 -5.88 0.18
N ALA A 14 -10.95 -7.12 0.67
CA ALA A 14 -10.94 -8.32 -0.15
C ALA A 14 -12.19 -8.50 -1.03
N CYS A 15 -13.31 -7.82 -0.72
CA CYS A 15 -14.54 -7.82 -1.51
C CYS A 15 -14.37 -7.16 -2.89
N HIS A 16 -13.36 -6.31 -3.07
CA HIS A 16 -13.05 -5.72 -4.37
C HIS A 16 -12.22 -6.69 -5.22
N ALA A 17 -12.50 -6.67 -6.53
CA ALA A 17 -11.80 -7.51 -7.51
C ALA A 17 -10.31 -7.15 -7.57
N ASP A 18 -10.00 -5.84 -7.59
CA ASP A 18 -8.65 -5.29 -7.71
C ASP A 18 -8.57 -3.89 -7.08
N LYS A 19 -7.35 -3.31 -7.09
CA LYS A 19 -7.09 -1.96 -6.57
C LYS A 19 -7.86 -0.86 -7.30
N ALA A 20 -8.16 -1.03 -8.59
CA ALA A 20 -8.86 -0.01 -9.37
C ALA A 20 -10.35 0.03 -9.01
N ALA A 21 -10.95 -1.14 -8.77
CA ALA A 21 -12.30 -1.26 -8.23
C ALA A 21 -12.40 -0.67 -6.82
N ALA A 22 -11.40 -0.92 -5.97
CA ALA A 22 -11.33 -0.31 -4.64
C ALA A 22 -11.15 1.22 -4.72
N ALA A 23 -10.29 1.72 -5.61
CA ALA A 23 -10.08 3.16 -5.81
C ALA A 23 -11.35 3.85 -6.29
N SER A 24 -12.06 3.23 -7.24
CA SER A 24 -13.34 3.75 -7.76
C SER A 24 -14.43 3.81 -6.70
N ALA A 25 -14.35 2.94 -5.68
CA ALA A 25 -15.24 2.93 -4.53
C ALA A 25 -14.74 3.80 -3.36
N ASN A 26 -13.63 4.54 -3.53
CA ASN A 26 -12.96 5.31 -2.48
C ASN A 26 -12.58 4.47 -1.25
N ALA A 27 -12.26 3.20 -1.47
CA ALA A 27 -11.91 2.19 -0.48
C ALA A 27 -10.47 1.66 -0.66
N LEU A 28 -9.64 2.40 -1.40
CA LEU A 28 -8.21 2.13 -1.55
C LEU A 28 -7.41 3.00 -0.58
N HIS A 29 -6.58 2.37 0.23
CA HIS A 29 -5.65 3.03 1.13
C HIS A 29 -4.22 2.82 0.62
N SER A 30 -3.37 3.83 0.77
CA SER A 30 -1.96 3.77 0.38
C SER A 30 -1.07 4.17 1.53
N LEU A 31 -0.05 3.37 1.84
CA LEU A 31 1.00 3.69 2.80
C LEU A 31 2.35 3.72 2.10
N GLU A 32 3.07 4.82 2.27
CA GLU A 32 4.46 4.94 1.83
C GLU A 32 5.37 4.33 2.90
N VAL A 33 6.33 3.52 2.47
CA VAL A 33 7.26 2.82 3.38
C VAL A 33 8.69 3.15 2.99
N GLU A 34 9.42 3.77 3.92
CA GLU A 34 10.76 4.32 3.70
C GLU A 34 11.90 3.29 3.87
N TYR A 35 11.59 2.12 4.45
CA TYR A 35 12.58 1.11 4.82
C TYR A 35 12.11 -0.28 4.38
N PRO A 36 13.02 -1.27 4.25
CA PRO A 36 12.62 -2.65 3.97
C PRO A 36 11.68 -3.15 5.05
N MET A 37 10.39 -3.16 4.72
CA MET A 37 9.34 -3.70 5.56
C MET A 37 9.44 -5.21 5.54
N THR A 38 9.52 -5.84 6.72
CA THR A 38 9.51 -7.30 6.78
C THR A 38 8.09 -7.81 6.49
N LEU A 39 7.97 -9.08 6.07
CA LEU A 39 6.65 -9.69 5.87
C LEU A 39 5.81 -9.68 7.15
N ASN A 40 6.44 -9.76 8.33
CA ASN A 40 5.74 -9.67 9.62
C ASN A 40 5.16 -8.28 9.87
N ASP A 41 5.92 -7.22 9.59
CA ASP A 41 5.44 -5.85 9.73
C ASP A 41 4.27 -5.58 8.78
N LEU A 42 4.35 -6.11 7.55
CA LEU A 42 3.29 -6.02 6.56
C LEU A 42 2.01 -6.77 7.01
N SER A 43 2.16 -7.96 7.58
CA SER A 43 1.04 -8.72 8.15
C SER A 43 0.35 -7.95 9.28
N LEU A 44 1.12 -7.40 10.22
CA LEU A 44 0.59 -6.59 11.32
C LEU A 44 -0.13 -5.33 10.82
N LEU A 45 0.42 -4.68 9.80
CA LEU A 45 -0.19 -3.51 9.16
C LEU A 45 -1.52 -3.87 8.50
N CYS A 46 -1.57 -4.98 7.76
CA CYS A 46 -2.81 -5.46 7.13
C CYS A 46 -3.89 -5.80 8.18
N GLU A 47 -3.52 -6.46 9.28
CA GLU A 47 -4.44 -6.77 10.38
C GLU A 47 -4.96 -5.50 11.06
N SER A 48 -4.08 -4.53 11.31
CA SER A 48 -4.44 -3.24 11.89
C SER A 48 -5.42 -2.47 11.00
N VAL A 49 -5.15 -2.41 9.69
CA VAL A 49 -6.04 -1.77 8.71
C VAL A 49 -7.38 -2.52 8.60
N ALA A 50 -7.36 -3.85 8.54
CA ALA A 50 -8.59 -4.64 8.50
C ALA A 50 -9.49 -4.41 9.72
N LYS A 51 -8.87 -4.31 10.91
CA LYS A 51 -9.58 -4.00 12.16
C LYS A 51 -10.12 -2.58 12.19
N ALA A 52 -9.35 -1.61 11.69
CA ALA A 52 -9.77 -0.21 11.65
C ALA A 52 -10.93 0.03 10.66
N LEU A 53 -10.97 -0.71 9.56
CA LEU A 53 -11.99 -0.59 8.52
C LEU A 53 -13.24 -1.46 8.79
N ASP A 54 -13.21 -2.31 9.82
CA ASP A 54 -14.27 -3.28 10.16
C ASP A 54 -14.75 -4.09 8.94
N VAL A 55 -13.79 -4.62 8.16
CA VAL A 55 -14.09 -5.27 6.88
C VAL A 55 -14.26 -6.78 7.01
N PRO A 56 -15.48 -7.32 6.81
CA PRO A 56 -15.70 -8.76 6.82
C PRO A 56 -15.03 -9.40 5.58
N GLY A 57 -14.14 -10.36 5.82
CA GLY A 57 -13.37 -11.03 4.75
C GLY A 57 -11.91 -10.57 4.64
N GLY A 58 -11.50 -9.58 5.42
CA GLY A 58 -10.12 -9.11 5.49
C GLY A 58 -9.73 -8.13 4.38
N VAL A 59 -8.43 -7.86 4.28
CA VAL A 59 -7.87 -6.93 3.30
C VAL A 59 -6.93 -7.65 2.35
N LYS A 60 -6.84 -7.16 1.12
CA LYS A 60 -5.78 -7.48 0.16
C LYS A 60 -4.79 -6.32 0.14
N TYR A 61 -3.56 -6.62 -0.24
CA TYR A 61 -2.54 -5.60 -0.44
C TYR A 61 -1.78 -5.80 -1.75
N GLU A 62 -1.26 -4.70 -2.29
CA GLU A 62 -0.37 -4.69 -3.45
C GLU A 62 0.82 -3.77 -3.14
N ILE A 63 2.03 -4.23 -3.45
CA ILE A 63 3.25 -3.46 -3.24
C ILE A 63 3.72 -2.94 -4.59
N THR A 64 3.92 -1.64 -4.69
CA THR A 64 4.53 -1.01 -5.87
C THR A 64 5.81 -0.32 -5.44
N THR A 65 6.91 -0.59 -6.13
CA THR A 65 8.17 0.13 -5.97
C THR A 65 8.37 0.99 -7.20
N GLU A 66 8.47 2.29 -6.99
CA GLU A 66 8.70 3.27 -8.06
C GLU A 66 10.03 3.99 -7.82
N PRO A 67 10.81 4.25 -8.88
CA PRO A 67 12.00 5.08 -8.75
C PRO A 67 11.58 6.52 -8.43
N VAL A 68 12.09 7.06 -7.33
CA VAL A 68 12.04 8.50 -7.04
C VAL A 68 13.01 9.17 -7.99
N VAL A 69 12.47 9.72 -9.06
CA VAL A 69 13.18 10.69 -9.87
C VAL A 69 13.12 12.00 -9.08
N ASN A 70 14.21 12.35 -8.39
CA ASN A 70 14.40 13.72 -7.92
C ASN A 70 14.54 14.60 -9.18
N GLY A 71 13.40 15.03 -9.71
CA GLY A 71 13.33 16.10 -10.69
C GLY A 71 13.72 17.41 -10.01
N GLU A 72 14.46 18.23 -10.75
CA GLU A 72 14.87 19.60 -10.44
C GLU A 72 16.11 19.74 -9.53
N TYR A 73 17.28 19.51 -10.13
CA TYR A 73 18.31 20.54 -10.04
C TYR A 73 17.95 21.60 -11.10
N ASP A 74 17.37 22.71 -10.66
CA ASP A 74 17.38 24.00 -11.37
C ASP A 74 18.81 24.60 -11.31
#